data_AF-A0A965P9M5-F1
#
_entry.id   AF-A0A965P9M5-F1
#
_cell.length_a   1.000
_cell.length_b   1.000
_cell.length_c   1.000
_cell.angle_alpha   90.00
_cell.angle_beta   90.00
_cell.angle_gamma   90.00
#
_symmetry.space_group_name_H-M   'P 1'
#
loop_
_entity.id
_entity.type
_entity.pdbx_description
1 polymer ?
#
loop_
_entity_poly.entity_id
_entity_poly.type
_entity_poly.pdbx_seq_one_letter_code
_entity_poly.pdbx_strand_id
1 'polypeptide(L)' 'MKAKDPRDNRRYKARRLQVLNAGGWVCYYCGQEASQVDHVIPIANGGDPMSLDNLVPACKRCNLSKGKKSQGVFLAI' A
#
# COMPACT_ATOMS: atom_id res chain seq x y z
N MET A 1 -21.13 -13.24 -8.64
CA MET A 1 -20.99 -12.33 -7.49
C MET A 1 -19.53 -11.85 -7.44
N LYS A 2 -19.25 -10.55 -7.48
CA LYS A 2 -17.86 -10.06 -7.29
C LYS A 2 -17.49 -10.23 -5.82
N ALA A 3 -16.33 -10.83 -5.53
CA ALA A 3 -15.82 -10.90 -4.17
C ALA A 3 -15.71 -9.48 -3.58
N LYS A 4 -16.02 -9.34 -2.28
CA LYS A 4 -15.92 -8.05 -1.58
C LYS A 4 -14.46 -7.63 -1.55
N ASP A 5 -14.18 -6.37 -1.92
CA ASP A 5 -12.83 -5.84 -1.88
C ASP A 5 -12.29 -5.91 -0.43
N PRO A 6 -11.14 -6.57 -0.18
CA PRO A 6 -10.61 -6.71 1.17
C PRO A 6 -10.29 -5.35 1.83
N ARG A 7 -10.13 -4.29 1.03
CA ARG A 7 -9.85 -2.93 1.50
C ARG A 7 -11.09 -2.24 2.10
N ASP A 8 -12.29 -2.76 1.85
CA ASP A 8 -13.53 -2.28 2.48
C ASP A 8 -13.77 -2.87 3.89
N ASN A 9 -12.76 -3.52 4.47
CA ASN A 9 -12.83 -4.07 5.81
C ASN A 9 -12.46 -3.00 6.87
N ARG A 10 -13.22 -2.90 7.97
CA ARG A 10 -12.88 -2.05 9.12
C ARG A 10 -11.48 -2.33 9.66
N ARG A 11 -11.08 -3.61 9.68
CA ARG A 11 -9.73 -4.03 10.08
C ARG A 11 -8.66 -3.46 9.14
N TYR A 12 -8.93 -3.45 7.83
CA TYR A 12 -8.00 -2.86 6.85
C TYR A 12 -7.84 -1.36 7.10
N LYS A 13 -8.94 -0.64 7.33
CA LYS A 13 -8.90 0.79 7.66
C LYS A 13 -8.05 1.08 8.91
N ALA A 14 -8.14 0.23 9.94
CA ALA A 14 -7.31 0.34 11.14
C ALA A 14 -5.82 0.08 10.85
N ARG A 15 -5.49 -0.99 10.09
CA ARG A 15 -4.11 -1.30 9.68
C ARG A 15 -3.50 -0.20 8.84
N ARG A 16 -4.27 0.39 7.92
CA ARG A 16 -3.83 1.55 7.12
C ARG A 16 -3.37 2.70 8.00
N LEU A 17 -4.14 3.06 9.03
CA LEU A 17 -3.76 4.14 9.95
C LEU A 17 -2.52 3.76 10.78
N GLN A 18 -2.42 2.50 11.21
CA GLN A 18 -1.25 2.01 11.94
C GLN A 18 0.04 2.15 11.11
N VAL A 19 0.02 1.75 9.84
CA VAL A 19 1.17 1.85 8.93
C VAL A 19 1.56 3.31 8.67
N LEU A 20 0.59 4.19 8.42
CA LEU A 20 0.84 5.61 8.23
C LEU A 20 1.49 6.26 9.46
N ASN A 21 0.96 5.97 10.65
CA ASN A 21 1.50 6.50 11.90
C ASN A 21 2.92 5.95 12.18
N ALA A 22 3.14 4.65 12.00
CA ALA A 22 4.44 4.04 12.22
C ALA A 22 5.51 4.56 11.24
N GLY A 23 5.11 4.82 9.99
CA GLY A 23 5.98 5.42 8.97
C GLY A 23 6.08 6.95 9.03
N GLY A 24 5.57 7.59 10.08
CA GLY A 24 5.64 9.04 10.25
C GLY A 24 4.96 9.85 9.14
N TRP A 25 3.98 9.28 8.45
CA TRP A 25 3.34 9.87 7.28
C TRP A 25 4.35 10.23 6.16
N VAL A 26 5.44 9.46 6.04
CA VAL A 26 6.47 9.64 5.00
C VAL A 26 6.37 8.51 3.98
N CYS A 27 6.32 8.86 2.70
CA CYS A 27 6.23 7.94 1.59
C CYS A 27 7.50 7.07 1.51
N TYR A 28 7.32 5.75 1.59
CA TYR A 28 8.39 4.77 1.49
C TYR A 28 9.20 4.90 0.19
N TYR A 29 8.55 5.34 -0.90
CA TYR A 29 9.15 5.37 -2.23
C TYR A 29 9.93 6.65 -2.54
N CYS A 30 9.46 7.81 -2.08
CA CYS A 30 10.03 9.11 -2.49
C CYS A 30 10.30 10.08 -1.34
N GLY A 31 10.01 9.69 -0.10
CA GLY A 31 10.24 10.54 1.08
C GLY A 31 9.30 11.74 1.24
N GLN A 32 8.35 11.95 0.32
CA GLN A 32 7.33 13.00 0.44
C GLN A 32 6.20 12.57 1.38
N GLU A 33 5.27 13.48 1.70
CA GLU A 33 4.13 13.16 2.56
C GLU A 33 3.27 12.00 2.00
N ALA A 34 3.05 10.99 2.85
CA ALA A 34 2.19 9.86 2.58
C ALA A 34 0.77 10.13 3.07
N SER A 35 -0.21 9.85 2.21
CA SER A 35 -1.64 9.91 2.54
C SER A 35 -2.36 8.60 2.28
N GLN A 36 -1.66 7.59 1.79
CA GLN A 36 -2.19 6.28 1.44
C GLN A 36 -1.24 5.18 1.89
N VAL A 37 -1.69 3.95 1.75
CA VAL A 37 -0.86 2.76 1.94
C VAL A 37 -0.91 1.96 0.65
N ASP A 38 0.25 1.48 0.24
CA ASP A 38 0.42 0.62 -0.93
C ASP A 38 0.75 -0.81 -0.48
N HIS A 39 0.34 -1.79 -1.29
CA HIS A 39 0.72 -3.19 -1.12
C HIS A 39 2.03 -3.46 -1.86
N VAL A 40 3.09 -3.79 -1.11
CA VAL A 40 4.41 -4.09 -1.68
C VAL A 40 4.29 -5.19 -2.75
N ILE A 41 3.62 -6.29 -2.38
CA ILE A 41 3.15 -7.34 -3.28
C ILE A 41 1.67 -7.05 -3.59
N PRO A 42 1.31 -6.74 -4.86
CA PRO A 42 -0.06 -6.47 -5.23
C PRO A 42 -1.01 -7.62 -4.85
N ILE A 43 -2.21 -7.30 -4.38
CA ILE A 43 -3.26 -8.30 -4.05
C ILE A 43 -3.53 -9.22 -5.25
N ALA A 44 -3.53 -8.68 -6.47
CA ALA A 44 -3.73 -9.44 -7.70
C ALA A 44 -2.64 -10.51 -7.96
N ASN A 45 -1.47 -10.35 -7.33
CA ASN A 45 -0.34 -11.27 -7.41
C ASN A 45 -0.24 -12.15 -6.14
N GLY A 46 -1.30 -12.24 -5.35
CA GLY A 46 -1.35 -13.08 -4.15
C GLY A 46 -0.79 -12.43 -2.87
N GLY A 47 -0.49 -11.13 -2.89
CA GLY A 47 -0.08 -10.42 -1.68
C GLY A 47 -1.20 -10.38 -0.63
N ASP A 48 -0.85 -10.63 0.63
CA ASP A 48 -1.81 -10.56 1.73
C ASP A 48 -2.31 -9.11 1.87
N PRO A 49 -3.63 -8.86 1.75
CA PRO A 49 -4.19 -7.52 1.86
C PRO A 49 -4.09 -6.90 3.26
N MET A 50 -3.87 -7.71 4.30
CA MET A 50 -3.94 -7.35 5.72
C MET A 50 -2.60 -7.41 6.45
N SER A 51 -1.60 -8.09 5.89
CA SER A 51 -0.27 -8.20 6.50
C SER A 51 0.41 -6.83 6.58
N LEU A 52 0.85 -6.45 7.79
CA LEU A 52 1.58 -5.21 8.01
C LEU A 52 2.91 -5.18 7.24
N ASP A 53 3.55 -6.34 7.08
CA ASP A 53 4.82 -6.46 6.36
C ASP A 53 4.65 -6.24 4.85
N ASN A 54 3.42 -6.37 4.34
CA ASN A 54 3.08 -6.12 2.94
C ASN A 54 2.54 -4.70 2.70
N LEU A 55 2.47 -3.85 3.73
CA LEU A 55 1.88 -2.52 3.65
C LEU A 55 2.93 -1.45 3.92
N VAL A 56 3.06 -0.48 3.02
CA VAL A 56 3.98 0.65 3.18
C VAL A 56 3.25 1.98 3.02
N PRO A 57 3.64 3.04 3.75
CA PRO A 57 3.11 4.38 3.51
C PRO A 57 3.48 4.85 2.10
N ALA A 58 2.52 5.41 1.37
CA ALA A 58 2.73 5.90 0.03
C ALA A 58 1.99 7.23 -0.20
N CYS A 59 2.62 8.13 -0.95
CA CYS A 59 1.93 9.30 -1.48
C CYS A 59 1.03 8.89 -2.66
N LYS A 60 0.00 9.70 -2.95
CA LYS A 60 -0.95 9.43 -4.04
C LYS A 60 -0.26 9.25 -5.40
N ARG A 61 0.80 10.05 -5.67
CA ARG A 61 1.57 9.99 -6.93
C ARG A 61 2.29 8.66 -7.10
N CYS A 62 3.06 8.22 -6.10
CA CYS A 62 3.79 6.95 -6.15
C CYS A 62 2.83 5.76 -6.19
N ASN A 63 1.78 5.78 -5.35
CA ASN A 63 0.77 4.73 -5.32
C ASN A 63 0.09 4.55 -6.69
N LEU A 64 -0.28 5.65 -7.36
CA LEU A 64 -0.85 5.62 -8.70
C LEU A 64 0.14 5.17 -9.77
N SER A 65 1.39 5.64 -9.69
CA SER A 65 2.46 5.33 -10.66
C SER A 65 2.88 3.85 -10.62
N LYS A 66 2.95 3.27 -9.42
CA LYS A 66 3.19 1.83 -9.23
C LYS A 66 2.02 1.01 -9.75
N GLY A 67 0.79 1.32 -9.34
CA GLY A 67 -0.41 0.59 -9.74
C GLY A 67 -0.30 -0.91 -9.42
N LYS A 68 -0.37 -1.76 -10.46
CA LYS A 68 -0.23 -3.23 -10.32
C LYS A 68 1.20 -3.75 -10.55
N LYS A 69 2.17 -2.87 -10.81
CA LYS A 69 3.57 -3.28 -11.01
C LYS A 69 4.13 -3.85 -9.71
N SER A 70 5.01 -4.83 -9.81
CA SER A 70 5.80 -5.27 -8.67
C SER A 70 6.72 -4.13 -8.21
N GLN A 71 7.07 -4.11 -6.92
CA GLN A 71 7.95 -3.08 -6.37
C GLN A 71 9.29 -3.01 -7.12
N GLY A 72 9.89 -4.16 -7.47
CA GLY A 72 11.15 -4.21 -8.22
C GLY A 72 11.05 -3.55 -9.60
N VAL A 73 9.94 -3.78 -10.33
CA VAL A 73 9.70 -3.11 -11.63
C VAL A 73 9.43 -1.62 -11.46
N PHE A 74 8.83 -1.21 -10.35
CA PHE A 74 8.55 0.20 -10.07
C PHE A 74 9.81 1.00 -9.69
N LEU A 75 10.74 0.39 -8.95
CA LEU A 75 11.96 1.05 -8.48
C LEU A 75 13.14 0.99 -9.48
N ALA A 76 13.05 0.14 -10.50
CA ALA A 76 14.07 0.01 -11.55
C ALA A 76 13.92 1.02 -12.70
N ILE A 77 13.04 2.03 -12.55
CA ILE A 77 12.76 3.10 -13.51
C ILE A 77 13.04 4.43 -12.83
#